data_AF-A0A7J7JF20-F1
#
_entry.id   AF-A0A7J7JF20-F1
#
_cell.length_a   1.000
_cell.length_b   1.000
_cell.length_c   1.000
_cell.angle_alpha   90.00
_cell.angle_beta   90.00
_cell.angle_gamma   90.00
#
_symmetry.space_group_name_H-M   'P 1'
#
loop_
_entity.id
_entity.type
_entity.pdbx_description
1 polymer ?
#
loop_
_entity_poly.entity_id
_entity_poly.type
_entity_poly.pdbx_seq_one_letter_code
_entity_poly.pdbx_strand_id
1 'polypeptide(L)'
;MGFDLNRFEGDVDEELMCTICSCVLEEPLQAPHLFTDIKEFASSFNYQVRECRSGLHSEYKLDSLASHLNECEFNPKKPVSCELGCGSTIPKDELSTHNCVKELRSALQASNNKLTNVQIQVTDLKNQLKDQDREIRMLKEFMRAMRNSNPRIREIHADVENDEILRWVSTLQPARVTRWGGMISTPDAVLQAVIKRALIDSGCPDHIIQELMENATREDGRRASALWKLDSYTADSMRTT
;
A
#
# COMPACT_ATOMS: atom_id res chain seq x y z
N MET A 1 -26.84 -15.70 45.38
CA MET A 1 -26.64 -16.74 44.34
C MET A 1 -28.02 -17.25 43.93
N GLY A 2 -28.14 -18.31 43.14
CA GLY A 2 -29.39 -19.06 43.02
C GLY A 2 -29.22 -20.41 43.71
N PHE A 3 -30.29 -21.02 44.20
CA PHE A 3 -30.21 -22.37 44.74
C PHE A 3 -29.89 -23.38 43.62
N ASP A 4 -29.01 -24.34 43.93
CA ASP A 4 -28.70 -25.47 43.07
C ASP A 4 -29.95 -26.35 42.88
N LEU A 5 -30.25 -26.71 41.64
CA LEU A 5 -31.39 -27.56 41.27
C LEU A 5 -31.34 -28.92 42.00
N ASN A 6 -30.15 -29.43 42.31
CA ASN A 6 -29.97 -30.69 43.03
C ASN A 6 -30.40 -30.63 44.51
N ARG A 7 -30.84 -29.46 45.00
CA ARG A 7 -31.27 -29.24 46.38
C ARG A 7 -32.79 -29.38 46.58
N PHE A 8 -33.55 -29.54 45.50
CA PHE A 8 -35.01 -29.68 45.52
C PHE A 8 -35.43 -31.09 45.10
N GLU A 9 -36.38 -31.69 45.81
CA GLU A 9 -37.02 -32.95 45.40
C GLU A 9 -38.29 -32.64 44.58
N GLY A 10 -38.24 -32.88 43.27
CA GLY A 10 -39.34 -32.62 42.32
C GLY A 10 -38.96 -31.66 41.19
N ASP A 11 -39.84 -31.48 40.21
CA ASP A 11 -39.64 -30.53 39.11
C ASP A 11 -39.81 -29.08 39.60
N VAL A 12 -38.84 -28.21 39.30
CA VAL A 12 -38.88 -26.79 39.64
C VAL A 12 -39.47 -26.00 38.47
N ASP A 13 -40.46 -25.17 38.78
CA ASP A 13 -41.15 -24.32 37.79
C ASP A 13 -40.16 -23.42 37.04
N GLU A 14 -40.32 -23.34 35.72
CA GLU A 14 -39.43 -22.58 34.82
C GLU A 14 -39.47 -21.07 35.12
N GLU A 15 -40.55 -20.55 35.71
CA GLU A 15 -40.66 -19.16 36.14
C GLU A 15 -39.74 -18.80 37.32
N LEU A 16 -39.25 -19.81 38.05
CA LEU A 16 -38.35 -19.65 39.20
C LEU A 16 -36.88 -19.86 38.83
N MET A 17 -36.60 -20.06 37.53
CA MET A 17 -35.25 -20.28 37.01
C MET A 17 -34.67 -19.01 36.36
N CYS A 18 -33.40 -18.73 36.67
CA CYS A 18 -32.68 -17.63 36.04
C CYS A 18 -32.37 -17.95 34.57
N THR A 19 -32.78 -17.11 33.63
CA THR A 19 -32.54 -17.29 32.18
C THR A 19 -31.07 -17.14 31.75
N ILE A 20 -30.20 -16.74 32.67
CA ILE A 20 -28.77 -16.46 32.41
C ILE A 20 -27.88 -17.56 32.98
N CYS A 21 -28.18 -18.07 34.18
CA CYS A 21 -27.39 -19.12 34.84
C CYS A 21 -28.13 -20.45 35.06
N SER A 22 -29.43 -20.52 34.74
CA SER A 22 -30.28 -21.71 34.90
C SER A 22 -30.33 -22.30 36.32
N CYS A 23 -30.05 -21.48 37.34
CA CYS A 23 -30.24 -21.83 38.76
C CYS A 23 -31.56 -21.26 39.30
N VAL A 24 -32.07 -21.83 40.41
CA VAL A 24 -33.32 -21.39 41.07
C VAL A 24 -33.09 -20.07 41.81
N LEU A 25 -33.99 -19.10 41.69
CA LEU A 25 -33.80 -17.76 42.27
C LEU A 25 -33.81 -17.77 43.82
N GLU A 26 -32.78 -17.19 44.46
CA GLU A 26 -32.64 -17.14 45.92
C GLU A 26 -33.39 -15.97 46.56
N GLU A 27 -33.41 -14.79 45.90
CA GLU A 27 -34.23 -13.62 46.25
C GLU A 27 -34.73 -12.94 44.97
N PRO A 28 -35.91 -13.31 44.44
CA PRO A 28 -36.43 -12.69 43.23
C PRO A 28 -36.86 -11.24 43.52
N LEU A 29 -36.09 -10.26 43.04
CA LEU A 29 -36.53 -8.87 43.02
C LEU A 29 -37.56 -8.69 41.88
N GLN A 30 -38.81 -8.45 42.26
CA GLN A 30 -39.88 -8.21 41.30
C GLN A 30 -39.65 -6.85 40.63
N ALA A 31 -39.35 -6.85 39.33
CA ALA A 31 -39.26 -5.62 38.56
C ALA A 31 -40.59 -4.87 38.65
N PRO A 32 -40.60 -3.53 38.83
CA PRO A 32 -41.84 -2.75 38.78
C PRO A 32 -42.52 -3.02 37.44
N HIS A 33 -43.84 -3.27 37.48
CA HIS A 33 -44.68 -3.81 36.40
C HIS A 33 -44.80 -2.96 35.12
N LEU A 34 -43.84 -2.10 34.81
CA LEU A 34 -43.91 -1.12 33.71
C LEU A 34 -42.79 -1.23 32.68
N PHE A 35 -41.92 -2.25 32.74
CA PHE A 35 -40.90 -2.47 31.72
C PHE A 35 -40.95 -3.91 31.21
N THR A 36 -41.50 -4.06 30.00
CA THR A 36 -41.56 -5.34 29.27
C THR A 36 -40.22 -5.70 28.59
N ASP A 37 -39.20 -4.85 28.71
CA ASP A 37 -37.88 -5.07 28.12
C ASP A 37 -36.76 -4.75 29.12
N ILE A 38 -36.17 -5.80 29.69
CA ILE A 38 -35.02 -5.77 30.64
C ILE A 38 -33.76 -5.12 30.01
N LYS A 39 -33.73 -4.95 28.69
CA LYS A 39 -32.61 -4.32 27.95
C LYS A 39 -32.48 -2.81 28.20
N GLU A 40 -33.58 -2.09 28.41
CA GLU A 40 -33.53 -0.63 28.65
C GLU A 40 -33.07 -0.29 30.08
N PHE A 41 -33.42 -1.13 31.06
CA PHE A 41 -33.02 -0.93 32.46
C PHE A 41 -31.51 -1.14 32.65
N ALA A 42 -30.92 -2.16 32.00
CA ALA A 42 -29.48 -2.40 32.03
C ALA A 42 -28.66 -1.29 31.33
N SER A 43 -29.25 -0.64 30.32
CA SER A 43 -28.62 0.46 29.58
C SER A 43 -28.57 1.77 30.36
N SER A 44 -29.49 1.99 31.31
CA SER A 44 -29.54 3.21 32.13
C SER A 44 -28.52 3.24 33.28
N PHE A 45 -27.98 2.09 33.69
CA PHE A 45 -27.04 2.01 34.82
C PHE A 45 -25.63 1.56 34.46
N ASN A 46 -25.30 1.17 33.21
CA ASN A 46 -23.92 0.85 32.79
C ASN A 46 -23.20 -0.26 33.61
N TYR A 47 -23.92 -1.08 34.36
CA TYR A 47 -23.35 -2.14 35.20
C TYR A 47 -24.00 -3.50 34.88
N GLN A 48 -23.19 -4.51 34.59
CA GLN A 48 -23.55 -5.93 34.71
C GLN A 48 -22.78 -6.49 35.90
N VAL A 49 -23.50 -6.87 36.96
CA VAL A 49 -22.92 -7.59 38.09
C VAL A 49 -22.76 -9.06 37.70
N ARG A 50 -21.51 -9.55 37.58
CA ARG A 50 -21.20 -10.97 37.39
C ARG A 50 -20.27 -11.44 38.51
N GLU A 51 -20.64 -12.53 39.18
CA GLU A 51 -19.75 -13.22 40.09
C GLU A 51 -18.73 -14.06 39.30
N CYS A 52 -17.45 -13.71 39.42
CA CYS A 52 -16.36 -14.61 39.06
C CYS A 52 -16.25 -15.69 40.16
N ARG A 53 -16.10 -16.97 39.77
CA ARG A 53 -16.08 -18.14 40.70
C ARG A 53 -15.04 -18.06 41.83
N SER A 54 -14.13 -17.10 41.82
CA SER A 54 -13.16 -16.85 42.90
C SER A 54 -13.74 -16.15 44.14
N GLY A 55 -15.07 -15.99 44.26
CA GLY A 55 -15.69 -15.47 45.49
C GLY A 55 -15.40 -13.99 45.78
N LEU A 56 -14.91 -13.25 44.78
CA LEU A 56 -14.67 -11.81 44.86
C LEU A 56 -15.76 -11.09 44.05
N HIS A 57 -16.75 -10.58 44.78
CA HIS A 57 -17.66 -9.55 44.28
C HIS A 57 -16.81 -8.39 43.73
N SER A 58 -16.75 -8.27 42.40
CA SER A 58 -16.09 -7.17 41.73
C SER A 58 -17.03 -6.65 40.66
N GLU A 59 -17.49 -5.41 40.85
CA GLU A 59 -18.38 -4.74 39.92
C GLU A 59 -17.57 -4.17 38.76
N TYR A 60 -17.85 -4.63 37.54
CA TYR A 60 -17.22 -4.11 36.34
C TYR A 60 -18.24 -3.32 35.54
N LYS A 61 -17.81 -2.18 34.99
CA LYS A 61 -18.57 -1.49 33.94
C LYS A 61 -18.68 -2.41 32.72
N LEU A 62 -19.78 -2.32 31.99
CA LEU A 62 -20.03 -3.16 30.81
C LEU A 62 -18.90 -3.08 29.77
N ASP A 63 -18.34 -1.88 29.57
CA ASP A 63 -17.21 -1.63 28.66
C ASP A 63 -15.92 -2.35 29.09
N SER A 64 -15.76 -2.62 30.39
CA SER A 64 -14.59 -3.28 30.97
C SER A 64 -14.75 -4.79 31.11
N LEU A 65 -15.95 -5.33 30.84
CA LEU A 65 -16.24 -6.76 30.93
C LEU A 65 -15.48 -7.57 29.87
N ALA A 66 -15.36 -7.03 28.66
CA ALA A 66 -14.60 -7.67 27.59
C ALA A 66 -13.12 -7.85 27.96
N SER A 67 -12.50 -6.83 28.57
CA SER A 67 -11.12 -6.89 29.06
C SER A 67 -10.98 -7.90 30.20
N HIS A 68 -11.89 -7.89 31.18
CA HIS A 68 -11.88 -8.87 32.27
C HIS A 68 -11.99 -10.31 31.75
N LEU A 69 -12.86 -10.60 30.79
CA LEU A 69 -13.01 -11.97 30.25
C LEU A 69 -11.74 -12.46 29.53
N ASN A 70 -10.97 -11.57 28.91
CA ASN A 70 -9.69 -11.92 28.29
C ASN A 70 -8.57 -12.13 29.32
N GLU A 71 -8.66 -11.52 30.50
CA GLU A 71 -7.58 -11.51 31.49
C GLU A 71 -7.85 -12.47 32.67
N CYS A 72 -9.11 -12.77 32.98
CA CYS A 72 -9.53 -13.54 34.14
C CYS A 72 -8.98 -14.97 34.16
N GLU A 73 -8.20 -15.30 35.19
CA GLU A 73 -7.55 -16.60 35.33
C GLU A 73 -8.52 -17.77 35.55
N PHE A 74 -9.71 -17.47 36.08
CA PHE A 74 -10.76 -18.43 36.37
C PHE A 74 -11.79 -18.55 35.25
N ASN A 75 -11.66 -17.78 34.17
CA ASN A 75 -12.54 -17.93 33.02
C ASN A 75 -12.13 -19.20 32.23
N PRO A 76 -12.94 -20.27 32.24
CA PRO A 76 -12.64 -21.49 31.46
C PRO A 76 -12.58 -21.20 29.96
N LYS A 77 -13.33 -20.20 29.49
CA LYS A 77 -13.32 -19.75 28.09
C LYS A 77 -12.26 -18.69 27.81
N LYS A 78 -11.35 -18.42 28.74
CA LYS A 78 -10.26 -17.47 28.51
C LYS A 78 -9.48 -17.91 27.26
N PRO A 79 -9.30 -17.04 26.25
CA PRO A 79 -8.50 -17.38 25.09
C PRO A 79 -7.03 -17.50 25.51
N VAL A 80 -6.42 -18.65 25.27
CA VAL A 80 -5.01 -18.93 25.56
C VAL A 80 -4.32 -19.35 24.28
N SER A 81 -3.16 -18.77 24.00
CA SER A 81 -2.31 -19.21 22.89
C SER A 81 -1.67 -20.56 23.21
N CYS A 82 -1.63 -21.48 22.26
CA CYS A 82 -0.94 -22.74 22.43
C CYS A 82 0.58 -22.55 22.59
N GLU A 83 1.13 -22.96 23.72
CA GLU A 83 2.57 -22.88 24.04
C GLU A 83 3.41 -23.98 23.37
N LEU A 84 2.77 -25.02 22.83
CA LEU A 84 3.43 -26.12 22.12
C LEU A 84 3.83 -25.76 20.67
N GLY A 85 3.63 -24.50 20.26
CA GLY A 85 4.17 -23.93 19.03
C GLY A 85 3.25 -23.91 17.82
N CYS A 86 1.97 -24.31 17.94
CA CYS A 86 1.01 -24.18 16.82
C CYS A 86 0.48 -22.74 16.65
N GLY A 87 0.58 -21.89 17.69
CA GLY A 87 0.19 -20.48 17.64
C GLY A 87 -1.31 -20.22 17.61
N SER A 88 -2.17 -21.25 17.68
CA SER A 88 -3.63 -21.09 17.73
C SER A 88 -4.10 -20.57 19.09
N THR A 89 -5.10 -19.69 19.08
CA THR A 89 -5.81 -19.23 20.27
C THR A 89 -6.97 -20.17 20.57
N ILE A 90 -6.95 -20.81 21.74
CA ILE A 90 -7.89 -21.86 22.14
C ILE A 90 -8.43 -21.53 23.53
N PRO A 91 -9.70 -21.84 23.85
CA PRO A 91 -10.21 -21.74 25.21
C PRO A 91 -9.39 -22.54 26.23
N LYS A 92 -9.23 -22.02 27.45
CA LYS A 92 -8.43 -22.64 28.52
C LYS A 92 -8.92 -24.04 28.91
N ASP A 93 -10.23 -24.30 28.88
CA ASP A 93 -10.85 -25.61 29.13
C ASP A 93 -10.56 -26.64 28.03
N GLU A 94 -10.53 -26.21 26.77
CA GLU A 94 -10.25 -27.05 25.60
C GLU A 94 -8.74 -27.30 25.37
N LEU A 95 -7.87 -26.58 26.09
CA LEU A 95 -6.41 -26.71 25.94
C LEU A 95 -5.92 -28.13 26.24
N SER A 96 -6.58 -28.84 27.15
CA SER A 96 -6.21 -30.22 27.54
C SER A 96 -6.49 -31.27 26.45
N THR A 97 -7.45 -31.03 25.57
CA THR A 97 -7.85 -31.93 24.48
C THR A 97 -7.36 -31.46 23.10
N HIS A 98 -6.54 -30.42 23.08
CA HIS A 98 -6.04 -29.80 21.86
C HIS A 98 -5.04 -30.69 21.08
N ASN A 99 -5.22 -30.76 19.76
CA ASN A 99 -4.32 -31.47 18.85
C ASN A 99 -3.54 -30.49 17.95
N CYS A 100 -2.34 -30.10 18.40
CA CYS A 100 -1.48 -29.15 17.69
C CYS A 100 -1.16 -29.57 16.25
N VAL A 101 -0.96 -30.87 16.03
CA VAL A 101 -0.55 -31.40 14.71
C VAL A 101 -1.68 -31.26 13.69
N LYS A 102 -2.93 -31.44 14.13
CA LYS A 102 -4.11 -31.24 13.26
C LYS A 102 -4.21 -29.77 12.85
N GLU A 103 -4.11 -28.85 13.80
CA GLU A 103 -4.19 -27.40 13.50
C GLU A 103 -3.05 -26.95 12.59
N LEU A 104 -1.81 -27.39 12.85
CA LEU A 104 -0.66 -27.10 11.98
C LEU A 104 -0.86 -27.63 10.56
N ARG A 105 -1.40 -28.85 10.39
CA ARG A 105 -1.71 -29.39 9.05
C ARG A 105 -2.78 -28.57 8.35
N SER A 106 -3.85 -28.19 9.05
CA SER A 106 -4.91 -27.34 8.51
C SER A 106 -4.36 -25.98 8.09
N ALA A 107 -3.53 -25.34 8.92
CA ALA A 107 -2.89 -24.07 8.63
C ALA A 107 -1.92 -24.15 7.44
N LEU A 108 -1.15 -25.24 7.34
CA LEU A 108 -0.27 -25.50 6.21
C LEU A 108 -1.06 -25.72 4.92
N GLN A 109 -2.15 -26.49 4.97
CA GLN A 109 -3.03 -26.70 3.82
C GLN A 109 -3.69 -25.40 3.37
N ALA A 110 -4.19 -24.59 4.30
CA ALA A 110 -4.76 -23.28 4.00
C ALA A 110 -3.71 -22.35 3.37
N SER A 111 -2.48 -22.37 3.88
CA SER A 111 -1.36 -21.59 3.31
C SER A 111 -0.98 -22.07 1.92
N ASN A 112 -0.93 -23.38 1.68
CA ASN A 112 -0.67 -23.95 0.35
C ASN A 112 -1.76 -23.56 -0.65
N ASN A 113 -3.04 -23.62 -0.26
CA ASN A 113 -4.15 -23.18 -1.12
C ASN A 113 -4.06 -21.68 -1.45
N LYS A 114 -3.63 -20.85 -0.48
CA LYS A 114 -3.37 -19.43 -0.74
C LYS A 114 -2.22 -19.23 -1.73
N LEU A 115 -1.13 -19.98 -1.58
CA LEU A 115 0.00 -19.93 -2.50
C LEU A 115 -0.41 -20.32 -3.92
N THR A 116 -1.20 -21.39 -4.09
CA THR A 116 -1.69 -21.78 -5.43
C THR A 116 -2.59 -20.70 -6.04
N ASN A 117 -3.48 -20.10 -5.25
CA ASN A 117 -4.34 -19.01 -5.72
C ASN A 117 -3.53 -17.78 -6.15
N VAL A 118 -2.54 -17.39 -5.34
CA VAL A 118 -1.63 -16.28 -5.68
C VAL A 118 -0.84 -16.62 -6.94
N GLN A 119 -0.37 -17.86 -7.10
CA GLN A 119 0.35 -18.28 -8.31
C GLN A 119 -0.52 -18.18 -9.58
N ILE A 120 -1.81 -18.52 -9.47
CA ILE A 120 -2.78 -18.35 -10.55
C ILE A 120 -2.96 -16.86 -10.88
N GLN A 121 -3.19 -16.01 -9.87
CA GLN A 121 -3.33 -14.56 -10.06
C GLN A 121 -2.10 -13.92 -10.71
N VAL A 122 -0.90 -14.31 -10.28
CA VAL A 122 0.36 -13.83 -10.89
C VAL A 122 0.44 -14.23 -12.36
N THR A 123 0.00 -15.44 -12.69
CA THR A 123 0.00 -15.91 -14.07
C THR A 123 -1.01 -15.15 -14.93
N ASP A 124 -2.20 -14.89 -14.40
CA ASP A 124 -3.24 -14.10 -15.06
C ASP A 124 -2.79 -12.66 -15.31
N LEU A 125 -2.28 -11.97 -14.29
CA LEU A 125 -1.75 -10.61 -14.41
C LEU A 125 -0.57 -10.54 -15.41
N LYS A 126 0.29 -11.56 -15.46
CA LYS A 126 1.35 -11.64 -16.47
C LYS A 126 0.80 -11.76 -17.89
N ASN A 127 -0.30 -12.49 -18.08
CA ASN A 127 -0.94 -12.58 -19.38
C ASN A 127 -1.61 -11.27 -19.76
N GLN A 128 -2.33 -10.63 -18.83
CA GLN A 128 -2.92 -9.30 -19.03
C GLN A 128 -1.85 -8.26 -19.42
N LEU A 129 -0.70 -8.25 -18.73
CA LEU A 129 0.43 -7.36 -19.08
C LEU A 129 0.95 -7.61 -20.50
N LYS A 130 1.05 -8.88 -20.92
CA LYS A 130 1.48 -9.22 -22.28
C LYS A 130 0.47 -8.75 -23.33
N ASP A 131 -0.82 -8.84 -23.05
CA ASP A 131 -1.87 -8.39 -23.95
C ASP A 131 -1.90 -6.85 -24.04
N GLN A 132 -1.79 -6.15 -22.91
CA GLN A 132 -1.62 -4.69 -22.91
C GLN A 132 -0.37 -4.24 -23.69
N ASP A 133 0.75 -4.94 -23.55
CA ASP A 133 1.98 -4.64 -24.30
C ASP A 133 1.81 -4.88 -25.82
N ARG A 134 0.97 -5.85 -26.22
CA ARG A 134 0.57 -6.04 -27.64
C ARG A 134 -0.32 -4.90 -28.12
N GLU A 135 -1.31 -4.48 -27.33
CA GLU A 135 -2.19 -3.34 -27.66
C GLU A 135 -1.38 -2.05 -27.80
N ILE A 136 -0.47 -1.76 -26.87
CA ILE A 136 0.43 -0.61 -26.93
C ILE A 136 1.30 -0.66 -28.20
N ARG A 137 1.81 -1.83 -28.59
CA ARG A 137 2.54 -1.98 -29.86
C ARG A 137 1.68 -1.61 -31.06
N MET A 138 0.46 -2.15 -31.15
CA MET A 138 -0.44 -1.84 -32.26
C MET A 138 -0.84 -0.36 -32.29
N LEU A 139 -1.11 0.25 -31.14
CA LEU A 139 -1.38 1.69 -31.04
C LEU A 139 -0.18 2.53 -31.48
N LYS A 140 1.05 2.16 -31.10
CA LYS A 140 2.27 2.82 -31.55
C LYS A 140 2.43 2.71 -33.07
N GLU A 141 2.15 1.56 -33.66
CA GLU A 141 2.18 1.35 -35.12
C GLU A 141 1.12 2.18 -35.83
N PHE A 142 -0.10 2.21 -35.29
CA PHE A 142 -1.19 3.05 -35.80
C PHE A 142 -0.83 4.54 -35.75
N MET A 143 -0.31 5.02 -34.63
CA MET A 143 0.16 6.41 -34.48
C MET A 143 1.29 6.73 -35.48
N ARG A 144 2.22 5.81 -35.71
CA ARG A 144 3.28 5.97 -36.74
C ARG A 144 2.68 6.05 -38.15
N ALA A 145 1.72 5.20 -38.48
CA ALA A 145 1.05 5.21 -39.78
C ALA A 145 0.26 6.52 -40.00
N MET A 146 -0.48 6.96 -38.97
CA MET A 146 -1.19 8.25 -38.95
C MET A 146 -0.24 9.45 -39.08
N ARG A 147 0.92 9.41 -38.40
CA ARG A 147 1.97 10.42 -38.53
C ARG A 147 2.45 10.53 -39.98
N ASN A 148 2.63 9.41 -40.67
CA ASN A 148 3.15 9.43 -42.03
C ASN A 148 2.11 9.88 -43.07
N SER A 149 0.82 9.71 -42.80
CA SER A 149 -0.27 10.05 -43.72
C SER A 149 -0.89 11.43 -43.48
N ASN A 150 -0.75 12.01 -42.29
CA ASN A 150 -1.39 13.28 -41.94
C ASN A 150 -0.38 14.36 -41.50
N PRO A 151 -0.18 15.43 -42.29
CA PRO A 151 0.77 16.51 -41.97
C PRO A 151 0.42 17.27 -40.68
N ARG A 152 -0.87 17.45 -40.34
CA ARG A 152 -1.27 18.10 -39.08
C ARG A 152 -0.85 17.33 -37.84
N ILE A 153 -0.89 15.99 -37.90
CA ILE A 153 -0.47 15.13 -36.78
C ILE A 153 1.06 15.19 -36.60
N ARG A 154 1.82 15.39 -37.69
CA ARG A 154 3.27 15.62 -37.61
C ARG A 154 3.60 16.95 -36.94
N GLU A 155 2.87 18.01 -37.30
CA GLU A 155 3.04 19.34 -36.70
C GLU A 155 2.73 19.33 -35.20
N ILE A 156 1.59 18.75 -34.79
CA ILE A 156 1.23 18.64 -33.37
C ILE A 156 2.29 17.85 -32.58
N HIS A 157 2.86 16.78 -33.16
CA HIS A 157 3.93 16.03 -32.48
C HIS A 157 5.22 16.85 -32.35
N ALA A 158 5.57 17.62 -33.38
CA ALA A 158 6.71 18.54 -33.31
C ALA A 158 6.51 19.63 -32.25
N ASP A 159 5.28 20.13 -32.10
CA ASP A 159 4.94 21.09 -31.03
C ASP A 159 5.09 20.46 -29.64
N VAL A 160 4.65 19.21 -29.45
CA VAL A 160 4.81 18.49 -28.18
C VAL A 160 6.28 18.17 -27.86
N GLU A 161 7.06 17.73 -28.85
CA GLU A 161 8.51 17.53 -28.71
C GLU A 161 9.20 18.86 -28.37
N ASN A 162 8.84 19.96 -29.04
CA ASN A 162 9.36 21.30 -28.75
C ASN A 162 8.98 21.78 -27.34
N ASP A 163 7.76 21.55 -26.88
CA ASP A 163 7.31 21.91 -25.52
C ASP A 163 8.07 21.14 -24.44
N GLU A 164 8.47 19.90 -24.70
CA GLU A 164 9.36 19.14 -23.82
C GLU A 164 10.75 19.78 -23.75
N ILE A 165 11.32 20.15 -24.89
CA ILE A 165 12.62 20.84 -24.98
C ILE A 165 12.57 22.19 -24.26
N LEU A 166 11.53 23.01 -24.51
CA LEU A 166 11.38 24.32 -23.88
C LEU A 166 11.28 24.21 -22.36
N ARG A 167 10.56 23.19 -21.86
CA ARG A 167 10.49 22.92 -20.41
C ARG A 167 11.86 22.56 -19.87
N TRP A 168 12.61 21.64 -20.50
CA TRP A 168 13.96 21.30 -20.05
C TRP A 168 14.89 22.52 -20.08
N VAL A 169 14.93 23.28 -21.17
CA VAL A 169 15.76 24.48 -21.30
C VAL A 169 15.46 25.50 -20.20
N SER A 170 14.19 25.66 -19.82
CA SER A 170 13.79 26.54 -18.72
C SER A 170 14.35 26.16 -17.34
N THR A 171 14.76 24.90 -17.15
CA THR A 171 15.38 24.42 -15.91
C THR A 171 16.88 24.69 -15.85
N LEU A 172 17.52 24.97 -16.98
CA LEU A 172 18.96 25.17 -17.07
C LEU A 172 19.36 26.57 -16.56
N GLN A 173 20.51 26.64 -15.90
CA GLN A 173 21.05 27.92 -15.44
C GLN A 173 21.74 28.66 -16.59
N PRO A 174 21.46 29.96 -16.80
CA PRO A 174 22.16 30.77 -17.79
C PRO A 174 23.67 30.82 -17.50
N ALA A 175 24.49 30.48 -18.49
CA ALA A 175 25.95 30.51 -18.38
C ALA A 175 26.55 31.72 -19.11
N ARG A 176 27.60 32.31 -18.55
CA ARG A 176 28.38 33.39 -19.20
C ARG A 176 29.75 32.88 -19.60
N VAL A 177 30.04 32.87 -20.91
CA VAL A 177 31.35 32.50 -21.45
C VAL A 177 32.27 33.71 -21.47
N THR A 178 33.36 33.66 -20.70
CA THR A 178 34.34 34.77 -20.58
C THR A 178 35.55 34.62 -21.50
N ARG A 179 35.84 33.40 -21.97
CA ARG A 179 37.00 33.06 -22.80
C ARG A 179 36.62 32.12 -23.94
N TRP A 180 36.29 32.68 -25.09
CA TRP A 180 35.90 31.91 -26.28
C TRP A 180 37.07 31.12 -26.91
N GLY A 181 38.31 31.63 -26.79
CA GLY A 181 39.51 30.95 -27.31
C GLY A 181 39.92 29.68 -26.55
N GLY A 182 39.27 29.36 -25.42
CA GLY A 182 39.48 28.11 -24.68
C GLY A 182 38.55 26.97 -25.08
N MET A 183 37.79 27.15 -26.17
CA MET A 183 36.84 26.14 -26.64
C MET A 183 37.55 24.86 -27.11
N ILE A 184 37.11 23.72 -26.61
CA ILE A 184 37.57 22.40 -27.06
C ILE A 184 36.68 21.99 -28.24
N SER A 185 37.19 22.11 -29.46
CA SER A 185 36.46 21.79 -30.70
C SER A 185 36.52 20.31 -31.10
N THR A 186 37.43 19.56 -30.48
CA THR A 186 37.62 18.12 -30.68
C THR A 186 37.70 17.43 -29.32
N PRO A 187 36.58 17.33 -28.59
CA PRO A 187 36.56 16.62 -27.31
C PRO A 187 36.84 15.14 -27.55
N ASP A 188 37.67 14.52 -26.71
CA ASP A 188 37.93 13.09 -26.77
C ASP A 188 36.72 12.27 -26.29
N ALA A 189 36.77 10.95 -26.48
CA ALA A 189 35.65 10.06 -26.13
C ALA A 189 35.30 10.12 -24.64
N VAL A 190 36.28 10.36 -23.77
CA VAL A 190 36.07 10.47 -22.32
C VAL A 190 35.29 11.74 -22.00
N LEU A 191 35.73 12.89 -22.52
CA LEU A 191 35.03 14.17 -22.32
C LEU A 191 33.63 14.14 -22.91
N GLN A 192 33.45 13.52 -24.08
CA GLN A 192 32.12 13.33 -24.68
C GLN A 192 31.20 12.47 -23.77
N ALA A 193 31.70 11.38 -23.21
CA ALA A 193 30.92 10.54 -22.30
C ALA A 193 30.49 11.28 -21.03
N VAL A 194 31.39 12.11 -20.47
CA VAL A 194 31.10 12.96 -19.30
C VAL A 194 30.02 14.00 -19.62
N ILE A 195 30.12 14.67 -20.77
CA ILE A 195 29.10 15.65 -21.21
C ILE A 195 27.75 14.97 -21.44
N LYS A 196 27.72 13.81 -22.11
CA LYS A 196 26.50 13.03 -22.35
C LYS A 196 25.81 12.64 -21.04
N ARG A 197 26.60 12.18 -20.05
CA ARG A 197 26.12 11.87 -18.69
C ARG A 197 25.50 13.11 -18.03
N ALA A 198 26.18 14.26 -18.09
CA ALA A 198 25.68 15.50 -17.51
C ALA A 198 24.38 16.00 -18.16
N LEU A 199 24.23 15.83 -19.48
CA LEU A 199 22.98 16.14 -20.18
C LEU A 199 21.83 15.25 -19.68
N ILE A 200 22.06 13.93 -19.56
CA ILE A 200 21.05 12.99 -19.01
C ILE A 200 20.68 13.39 -17.58
N ASP A 201 21.68 13.64 -16.72
CA ASP A 201 21.45 14.00 -15.31
C ASP A 201 20.72 15.36 -15.17
N SER A 202 20.82 16.24 -16.16
CA SER A 202 20.07 17.51 -16.22
C SER A 202 18.61 17.36 -16.70
N GLY A 203 18.19 16.14 -17.07
CA GLY A 203 16.85 15.88 -17.61
C GLY A 203 16.69 16.20 -19.10
N CYS A 204 17.77 16.16 -19.88
CA CYS A 204 17.72 16.37 -21.33
C CYS A 204 16.82 15.34 -22.01
N PRO A 205 15.89 15.74 -22.91
CA PRO A 205 15.03 14.80 -23.62
C PRO A 205 15.83 13.80 -24.48
N ASP A 206 15.55 12.51 -24.32
CA ASP A 206 16.32 11.42 -24.93
C ASP A 206 16.46 11.54 -26.45
N HIS A 207 15.46 12.10 -27.12
CA HIS A 207 15.41 12.22 -28.56
C HIS A 207 16.38 13.26 -29.14
N ILE A 208 16.92 14.19 -28.34
CA ILE A 208 17.89 15.21 -28.79
C ILE A 208 19.33 15.00 -28.29
N ILE A 209 19.55 14.13 -27.31
CA ILE A 209 20.88 13.94 -26.67
C ILE A 209 21.94 13.60 -27.72
N GLN A 210 21.62 12.68 -28.63
CA GLN A 210 22.58 12.23 -29.64
C GLN A 210 22.93 13.37 -30.62
N GLU A 211 21.93 14.15 -31.04
CA GLU A 211 22.14 15.31 -31.92
C GLU A 211 22.99 16.40 -31.24
N LEU A 212 22.74 16.69 -29.96
CA LEU A 212 23.55 17.65 -29.19
C LEU A 212 25.01 17.20 -29.07
N MET A 213 25.24 15.91 -28.83
CA MET A 213 26.57 15.32 -28.73
C MET A 213 27.31 15.35 -30.07
N GLU A 214 26.62 15.04 -31.17
CA GLU A 214 27.17 15.14 -32.53
C GLU A 214 27.54 16.58 -32.87
N ASN A 215 26.67 17.54 -32.55
CA ASN A 215 26.89 18.97 -32.77
C ASN A 215 28.06 19.55 -31.92
N ALA A 216 28.45 18.88 -30.84
CA ALA A 216 29.60 19.28 -30.03
C ALA A 216 30.95 18.88 -30.65
N THR A 217 30.96 18.10 -31.73
CA THR A 217 32.16 17.56 -32.36
C THR A 217 32.31 18.03 -33.81
N ARG A 218 33.57 18.17 -34.26
CA ARG A 218 33.92 18.70 -35.59
C ARG A 218 34.06 17.60 -36.65
N GLU A 219 33.16 16.62 -36.72
CA GLU A 219 33.22 15.60 -37.79
C GLU A 219 32.55 16.07 -39.10
N ASP A 220 31.57 16.97 -39.06
CA ASP A 220 31.04 17.60 -40.27
C ASP A 220 31.48 19.06 -40.37
N GLY A 221 32.60 19.26 -41.07
CA GLY A 221 33.29 20.55 -41.31
C GLY A 221 32.47 21.66 -42.00
N ARG A 222 31.13 21.61 -41.98
CA ARG A 222 30.23 22.66 -42.49
C ARG A 222 29.58 23.51 -41.40
N ARG A 223 29.27 22.98 -40.20
CA ARG A 223 28.44 23.71 -39.20
C ARG A 223 29.24 24.64 -38.30
N ALA A 224 30.37 24.21 -37.76
CA ALA A 224 31.29 25.12 -37.07
C ALA A 224 31.89 26.16 -38.05
N SER A 225 31.95 25.88 -39.35
CA SER A 225 32.49 26.85 -40.30
C SER A 225 31.54 28.03 -40.55
N ALA A 226 30.22 27.88 -40.39
CA ALA A 226 29.27 29.00 -40.54
C ALA A 226 29.27 29.95 -39.33
N LEU A 227 29.44 29.42 -38.11
CA LEU A 227 29.57 30.24 -36.90
C LEU A 227 30.90 31.03 -36.85
N TRP A 228 31.94 30.58 -37.58
CA TRP A 228 33.29 31.15 -37.52
C TRP A 228 33.75 31.82 -38.82
N LYS A 229 33.00 31.72 -39.93
CA LYS A 229 33.33 32.45 -41.18
C LYS A 229 33.05 33.95 -41.13
N LEU A 230 32.36 34.46 -40.10
CA LEU A 230 32.23 35.90 -39.88
C LEU A 230 33.42 36.52 -39.12
N ASP A 231 34.21 35.74 -38.39
CA ASP A 231 35.13 36.28 -37.37
C ASP A 231 36.60 36.42 -37.82
N SER A 232 36.89 36.47 -39.12
CA SER A 232 38.15 37.07 -39.58
C SER A 232 38.03 38.58 -39.84
N TYR A 233 36.81 39.17 -39.81
CA TYR A 233 36.61 40.61 -40.03
C TYR A 233 35.75 41.34 -38.98
N THR A 234 35.10 40.66 -38.03
CA THR A 234 34.25 41.32 -37.00
C THR A 234 34.63 41.06 -35.55
N ALA A 235 35.92 40.82 -35.27
CA ALA A 235 36.41 40.83 -33.89
C ALA A 235 36.36 42.23 -33.21
N ASP A 236 35.97 43.29 -33.94
CA ASP A 236 36.03 44.69 -33.47
C ASP A 236 34.69 45.45 -33.36
N SER A 237 33.51 44.87 -33.66
CA SER A 237 32.28 45.70 -33.79
C SER A 237 31.08 45.40 -32.89
N MET A 238 31.08 44.40 -32.00
CA MET A 238 29.93 44.18 -31.10
C MET A 238 30.33 44.07 -29.63
N ARG A 239 31.21 44.98 -29.20
CA ARG A 239 31.32 45.44 -27.81
C ARG A 239 31.03 46.94 -27.75
N THR A 240 29.75 47.31 -27.82
CA THR A 240 29.17 48.52 -27.19
C THR A 240 27.73 48.65 -27.66
N THR A 241 26.80 48.19 -26.82
CA THR A 241 25.60 48.90 -26.30
C THR A 241 24.84 47.93 -25.42
#